data_AF-Q0IBA3-F1
#
_entry.id   AF-Q0IBA3-F1
#
_cell.length_a   1.000
_cell.length_b   1.000
_cell.length_c   1.000
_cell.angle_alpha   90.00
_cell.angle_beta   90.00
_cell.angle_gamma   90.00
#
_symmetry.space_group_name_H-M   'P 1'
#
loop_
_entity.id
_entity.type
_entity.pdbx_description
1 polymer ?
#
loop_
_entity_poly.entity_id
_entity_poly.type
_entity_poly.pdbx_seq_one_letter_code
_entity_poly.pdbx_strand_id
1 'polypeptide(L)'
;MDPRSLPVARRVSLLVNALDGAQRTNEALAACANGEEMLDVLLGASMKLRLGLTREQLRDTPPIRDWVWWKNKEAIVTIGD
;
A
#
# COMPACT_ATOMS: atom_id res chain seq x y z
N MET A 1 -20.91 2.91 11.03
CA MET A 1 -20.57 3.43 9.68
C MET A 1 -19.86 2.33 8.91
N ASP A 2 -20.25 2.08 7.66
CA ASP A 2 -19.52 1.15 6.78
C ASP A 2 -18.26 1.86 6.24
N PRO A 3 -17.04 1.36 6.50
CA PRO A 3 -15.83 1.96 5.95
C PRO A 3 -15.85 2.02 4.42
N ARG A 4 -16.58 1.13 3.74
CA ARG A 4 -16.67 1.05 2.27
C ARG A 4 -17.45 2.20 1.64
N SER A 5 -18.33 2.85 2.41
CA SER A 5 -19.06 4.02 1.93
C SER A 5 -18.21 5.30 1.95
N LEU A 6 -16.99 5.24 2.50
CA LEU A 6 -16.09 6.38 2.54
C LEU A 6 -15.41 6.60 1.17
N PRO A 7 -15.07 7.85 0.83
CA PRO A 7 -14.24 8.15 -0.35
C PRO A 7 -12.95 7.33 -0.34
N VAL A 8 -12.47 6.93 -1.53
CA VAL A 8 -11.25 6.12 -1.69
C VAL A 8 -10.08 6.70 -0.90
N ALA A 9 -9.85 8.01 -1.01
CA ALA A 9 -8.79 8.70 -0.29
C ALA A 9 -8.89 8.52 1.24
N ARG A 10 -10.09 8.58 1.82
CA ARG A 10 -10.28 8.38 3.27
C ARG A 10 -10.04 6.93 3.68
N ARG A 11 -10.43 5.98 2.83
CA ARG A 11 -10.13 4.56 3.05
C ARG A 11 -8.64 4.28 2.97
N VAL A 12 -7.93 4.92 2.05
CA VAL A 12 -6.47 4.85 1.95
C VAL A 12 -5.81 5.47 3.19
N SER A 13 -6.29 6.63 3.68
CA SER A 13 -5.78 7.19 4.93
C SER A 13 -5.99 6.25 6.13
N LEU A 14 -7.15 5.59 6.22
CA LEU A 14 -7.40 4.59 7.25
C LEU A 14 -6.45 3.39 7.14
N LEU A 15 -6.17 2.92 5.92
CA LEU A 15 -5.18 1.87 5.70
C LEU A 15 -3.80 2.32 6.18
N VAL A 16 -3.33 3.49 5.75
CA VAL A 16 -2.02 4.04 6.12
C VAL A 16 -1.89 4.21 7.64
N ASN A 17 -2.92 4.77 8.30
CA ASN A 17 -2.93 4.91 9.75
C ASN A 17 -2.88 3.55 10.46
N ALA A 18 -3.51 2.52 9.90
CA ALA A 18 -3.47 1.17 10.45
C ALA A 18 -2.13 0.45 10.23
N LEU A 19 -1.24 0.97 9.39
CA LEU A 19 0.12 0.47 9.26
C LEU A 19 1.01 0.90 10.43
N ASP A 20 0.64 1.99 11.10
CA ASP A 20 1.33 2.42 12.32
C ASP A 20 1.13 1.38 13.43
N GLY A 21 2.24 0.81 13.91
CA GLY A 21 2.24 -0.33 14.83
C GLY A 21 1.98 -1.72 14.22
N ALA A 22 1.73 -1.84 12.91
CA ALA A 22 1.49 -3.12 12.25
C ALA A 22 2.81 -3.82 11.85
N GLN A 23 3.59 -4.27 12.84
CA GLN A 23 4.95 -4.82 12.64
C GLN A 23 5.05 -5.82 11.47
N ARG A 24 4.22 -6.85 11.44
CA ARG A 24 4.27 -7.89 10.38
C ARG A 24 3.99 -7.34 8.98
N THR A 25 3.08 -6.37 8.87
CA THR A 25 2.79 -5.74 7.57
C THR A 25 3.96 -4.86 7.15
N ASN A 26 4.58 -4.14 8.09
CA ASN A 26 5.73 -3.29 7.82
C ASN A 26 6.97 -4.10 7.42
N GLU A 27 7.21 -5.24 8.06
CA GLU A 27 8.25 -6.19 7.65
C GLU A 27 7.99 -6.72 6.24
N ALA A 28 6.75 -7.09 5.91
CA ALA A 28 6.38 -7.51 4.56
C ALA A 28 6.57 -6.39 3.52
N LEU A 29 6.19 -5.15 3.85
CA LEU A 29 6.41 -3.98 2.99
C LEU A 29 7.90 -3.68 2.77
N ALA A 30 8.72 -3.85 3.80
CA ALA A 30 10.17 -3.66 3.70
C ALA A 30 10.86 -4.73 2.84
N ALA A 31 10.32 -5.95 2.83
CA ALA A 31 10.83 -7.07 2.06
C ALA A 31 10.41 -7.04 0.57
N CYS A 32 9.49 -6.17 0.18
CA CYS A 32 9.01 -6.07 -1.20
C CYS A 32 10.14 -5.58 -2.14
N ALA A 33 10.37 -6.30 -3.24
CA ALA A 33 11.40 -5.93 -4.21
C ALA A 33 10.97 -4.77 -5.11
N ASN A 34 9.66 -4.56 -5.29
CA ASN A 34 9.11 -3.54 -6.18
C ASN A 34 7.72 -3.08 -5.70
N GLY A 35 7.18 -2.08 -6.40
CA GLY A 35 5.89 -1.49 -6.11
C GLY A 35 4.69 -2.42 -6.38
N GLU A 36 4.82 -3.43 -7.24
CA GLU A 36 3.74 -4.40 -7.47
C GLU A 36 3.59 -5.37 -6.30
N GLU A 37 4.70 -5.86 -5.74
CA GLU A 37 4.68 -6.66 -4.50
C GLU A 37 4.14 -5.85 -3.31
N MET A 38 4.55 -4.57 -3.22
CA MET A 38 4.02 -3.65 -2.20
C MET A 38 2.50 -3.52 -2.30
N LEU A 39 1.96 -3.40 -3.52
CA LEU A 39 0.50 -3.34 -3.73
C LEU A 39 -0.22 -4.61 -3.28
N ASP A 40 0.40 -5.79 -3.42
CA ASP A 40 -0.20 -7.05 -2.93
C ASP A 40 -0.27 -7.08 -1.40
N VAL A 41 0.78 -6.65 -0.72
CA VAL A 41 0.81 -6.55 0.75
C VAL A 41 -0.26 -5.58 1.26
N LEU A 42 -0.35 -4.39 0.64
CA LEU A 42 -1.33 -3.36 1.00
C LEU A 42 -2.77 -3.80 0.70
N LEU A 43 -2.99 -4.50 -0.42
CA LEU A 43 -4.29 -5.07 -0.75
C LEU A 43 -4.72 -6.08 0.32
N GLY A 44 -3.83 -7.00 0.70
CA GLY A 44 -4.09 -7.96 1.78
C GLY A 44 -4.41 -7.30 3.12
N ALA A 45 -3.69 -6.24 3.49
CA ALA A 45 -3.98 -5.46 4.70
C ALA A 45 -5.36 -4.78 4.62
N SER A 46 -5.69 -4.17 3.47
CA SER A 46 -6.99 -3.51 3.26
C SER A 46 -8.18 -4.48 3.35
N MET A 47 -8.00 -5.74 2.91
CA MET A 47 -9.00 -6.79 3.01
C MET A 47 -9.27 -7.18 4.46
N LYS A 48 -8.21 -7.32 5.27
CA LYS A 48 -8.33 -7.61 6.72
C LYS A 48 -9.09 -6.50 7.45
N LEU A 49 -8.87 -5.25 7.06
CA LEU A 49 -9.57 -4.07 7.58
C LEU A 49 -10.96 -3.85 6.94
N ARG A 50 -11.37 -4.71 5.99
CA ARG A 50 -12.64 -4.64 5.25
C ARG A 50 -12.88 -3.31 4.53
N LEU A 51 -11.82 -2.59 4.15
CA LEU A 51 -11.91 -1.28 3.51
C LEU A 51 -12.44 -1.32 2.07
N GLY A 52 -12.43 -2.48 1.42
CA GLY A 52 -12.92 -2.64 0.05
C GLY A 52 -12.13 -1.83 -0.98
N LEU A 53 -10.83 -1.63 -0.73
CA LEU A 53 -9.91 -1.01 -1.67
C LEU A 53 -9.52 -2.02 -2.76
N THR A 54 -9.41 -1.55 -4.00
CA THR A 54 -8.89 -2.34 -5.12
C THR A 54 -7.41 -2.03 -5.34
N ARG A 55 -6.71 -2.90 -6.07
CA ARG A 55 -5.31 -2.69 -6.47
C ARG A 55 -5.13 -1.38 -7.24
N GLU A 56 -6.02 -1.09 -8.18
CA GLU A 56 -6.03 0.15 -8.96
C GLU A 56 -6.21 1.39 -8.06
N GLN A 57 -7.17 1.33 -7.13
CA GLN A 57 -7.37 2.42 -6.17
C GLN A 57 -6.14 2.67 -5.30
N LEU A 58 -5.45 1.62 -4.85
CA LEU A 58 -4.19 1.75 -4.12
C LEU A 58 -3.09 2.36 -5.00
N ARG A 59 -2.97 1.89 -6.24
CA ARG A 59 -1.96 2.37 -7.20
C ARG A 59 -2.14 3.84 -7.55
N ASP A 60 -3.37 4.32 -7.67
CA ASP A 60 -3.65 5.67 -8.18
C ASP A 60 -3.84 6.72 -7.09
N THR A 61 -3.98 6.29 -5.82
CA THR A 61 -4.31 7.19 -4.71
C THR A 61 -3.10 7.48 -3.81
N PRO A 62 -2.76 8.76 -3.55
CA PRO A 62 -1.76 9.14 -2.57
C PRO A 62 -2.14 8.74 -1.13
N PRO A 63 -1.16 8.44 -0.25
CA PRO A 63 0.29 8.42 -0.51
C PRO A 63 0.79 7.11 -1.12
N ILE A 64 -0.06 6.08 -1.24
CA ILE A 64 0.36 4.74 -1.72
C ILE A 64 0.94 4.81 -3.12
N ARG A 65 0.32 5.55 -4.05
CA ARG A 65 0.87 5.81 -5.37
C ARG A 65 2.33 6.28 -5.32
N ASP A 66 2.62 7.21 -4.42
CA ASP A 66 3.93 7.83 -4.32
C ASP A 66 4.96 6.85 -3.72
N TRP A 67 4.54 5.99 -2.79
CA TRP A 67 5.39 4.90 -2.26
C TRP A 67 5.73 3.86 -3.33
N VAL A 68 4.75 3.45 -4.13
CA VAL A 68 4.94 2.52 -5.26
C VAL A 68 5.92 3.10 -6.28
N TRP A 69 5.76 4.39 -6.60
CA TRP A 69 6.69 5.10 -7.48
C TRP A 69 8.11 5.13 -6.91
N TRP A 70 8.27 5.44 -5.62
CA TRP A 70 9.58 5.45 -4.96
C TRP A 70 10.23 4.07 -4.99
N LYS A 71 9.49 3.01 -4.65
CA LYS A 71 10.03 1.64 -4.66
C LYS A 71 10.49 1.18 -6.03
N ASN A 72 9.73 1.51 -7.08
CA ASN A 72 10.12 1.16 -8.44
C ASN A 72 11.38 1.92 -8.89
N LYS A 73 11.58 3.16 -8.42
CA LYS A 73 12.83 3.89 -8.68
C LYS A 73 14.04 3.25 -8.00
N GLU A 74 13.92 2.83 -6.74
CA GLU A 74 15.00 2.11 -6.05
C GLU A 74 15.36 0.80 -6.75
N ALA A 75 14.36 0.09 -7.29
CA ALA A 75 14.56 -1.14 -8.06
C ALA A 75 15.35 -0.91 -9.37
N ILE A 76 15.21 0.25 -10.01
CA ILE A 76 15.98 0.59 -11.23
C ILE A 76 17.43 0.94 -10.89
N VAL A 77 17.66 1.62 -9.76
CA VAL A 77 19.02 2.05 -9.35
C VAL A 77 19.91 0.86 -8.97
N THR A 78 19.33 -0.29 -8.62
CA THR A 78 20.06 -1.49 -8.17
C THR A 78 20.43 -2.47 -9.28
N ILE A 79 19.96 -2.29 -10.52
CA ILE A 79 20.33 -3.15 -11.69
C ILE A 79 21.56 -2.58 -12.41
N GLY A 80 22.55 -2.08 -11.67
CA GLY A 80 23.65 -1.29 -12.24
C GLY A 80 24.96 -1.26 -11.45
N ASP A 81 25.23 -2.26 -10.61
CA ASP A 81 26.56 -2.56 -10.05
C ASP A 81 26.88 -4.05 -10.21
#